data_AF-A0A7R9JXH0-F1
#
_entry.id   AF-A0A7R9JXH0-F1
#
_cell.length_a   1.000
_cell.length_b   1.000
_cell.length_c   1.000
_cell.angle_alpha   90.00
_cell.angle_beta   90.00
_cell.angle_gamma   90.00
#
_symmetry.space_group_name_H-M   'P 1'
#
loop_
_entity.id
_entity.type
_entity.pdbx_description
1 polymer ?
#
loop_
_entity_poly.entity_id
_entity_poly.type
_entity_poly.pdbx_seq_one_letter_code
_entity_poly.pdbx_strand_id
1 'polypeptide(L)'
;MRSRDLSETPNSMEALRADFFGLDTNDCATNILFSNVHTDHFVEERRHLLEMVGPELQSHYDDLGLEIELVDMHYGTTVDPCYDAELFVDHLHELGECHRVSMGCFFICLVGDKYQPYVLPLTLEKDSFQSISTKANCNGLNSELLDTWYTSHDQENYVLQQPRDITCEEWLVTQKELGSIIQSSAQEIATNEIDSPTALIYHALAWSALERQFSHALGLAPGTAHHILAVVRDWEGLEEKHADYQDLDNEGHIDTKQKEQLKTFRNRLATSLPNDNRIYFS
;
A
#
# COMPACT_ATOMS: atom_id res chain seq x y z
N MET A 1 2.03 20.46 16.16
CA MET A 1 0.63 20.29 15.72
C MET A 1 0.23 18.91 16.22
N ARG A 2 -0.76 18.77 17.11
CA ARG A 2 -1.19 17.46 17.64
C ARG A 2 -2.34 16.97 16.76
N SER A 3 -2.23 15.77 16.20
CA SER A 3 -3.39 15.10 15.60
C SER A 3 -4.42 14.84 16.71
N ARG A 4 -5.71 14.86 16.37
CA ARG A 4 -6.76 14.41 17.29
C ARG A 4 -6.58 12.93 17.58
N ASP A 5 -6.84 12.58 18.83
CA ASP A 5 -6.76 11.22 19.36
C ASP A 5 -7.86 10.36 18.72
N LEU A 6 -7.55 9.13 18.30
CA LEU A 6 -8.49 8.21 17.62
C LEU A 6 -9.76 7.95 18.47
N SER A 7 -9.64 8.15 19.79
CA SER A 7 -10.72 8.04 20.78
C SER A 7 -11.80 9.12 20.69
N GLU A 8 -11.57 10.23 19.97
CA GLU A 8 -12.57 11.32 19.84
C GLU A 8 -13.50 11.17 18.63
N THR A 9 -13.34 10.12 17.81
CA THR A 9 -14.23 9.83 16.67
C THR A 9 -15.15 8.64 16.94
N PRO A 10 -16.43 8.85 17.26
CA PRO A 10 -17.38 7.77 17.61
C PRO A 10 -17.57 6.70 16.51
N ASN A 11 -17.24 7.02 15.26
CA ASN A 11 -17.54 6.17 14.10
C ASN A 11 -16.53 5.02 13.88
N SER A 12 -15.30 5.11 14.39
CA SER A 12 -14.25 4.12 14.07
C SER A 12 -14.45 2.78 14.76
N MET A 13 -14.79 2.81 16.05
CA MET A 13 -15.12 1.63 16.83
C MET A 13 -16.48 1.04 16.45
N GLU A 14 -17.46 1.86 16.07
CA GLU A 14 -18.76 1.35 15.58
C GLU A 14 -18.62 0.62 14.23
N ALA A 15 -17.78 1.11 13.32
CA ALA A 15 -17.48 0.45 12.05
C ALA A 15 -16.82 -0.92 12.25
N LEU A 16 -15.76 -0.97 13.06
CA LEU A 16 -15.12 -2.25 13.44
C LEU A 16 -16.11 -3.17 14.15
N ARG A 17 -16.99 -2.63 15.01
CA ARG A 17 -17.99 -3.44 15.73
C ARG A 17 -19.04 -4.06 14.81
N ALA A 18 -19.49 -3.33 13.79
CA ALA A 18 -20.55 -3.76 12.88
C ALA A 18 -20.15 -4.98 12.02
N ASP A 19 -18.88 -5.07 11.60
CA ASP A 19 -18.39 -6.16 10.73
C ASP A 19 -18.38 -7.55 11.40
N PHE A 20 -18.40 -7.61 12.74
CA PHE A 20 -18.40 -8.88 13.47
C PHE A 20 -19.78 -9.34 13.96
N PHE A 21 -20.85 -8.59 13.70
CA PHE A 21 -22.20 -8.99 14.11
C PHE A 21 -22.80 -10.03 13.13
N GLY A 22 -22.92 -11.28 13.60
CA GLY A 22 -23.69 -12.33 12.91
C GLY A 22 -22.95 -13.63 12.58
N LEU A 23 -21.78 -13.87 13.17
CA LEU A 23 -20.97 -15.06 12.92
C LEU A 23 -21.41 -16.23 13.83
N ASP A 24 -21.66 -17.40 13.24
CA ASP A 24 -21.96 -18.66 13.95
C ASP A 24 -20.63 -19.23 14.50
N THR A 25 -20.48 -19.26 15.83
CA THR A 25 -19.19 -19.44 16.50
C THR A 25 -18.85 -20.90 16.78
N ASN A 26 -17.77 -21.38 16.17
CA ASN A 26 -16.94 -22.46 16.69
C ASN A 26 -15.48 -21.99 16.53
N ASP A 27 -14.76 -21.78 17.64
CA ASP A 27 -13.34 -21.42 17.76
C ASP A 27 -12.72 -20.84 16.48
N CYS A 28 -12.86 -19.53 16.27
CA CYS A 28 -12.36 -18.87 15.07
C CYS A 28 -11.52 -17.65 15.43
N ALA A 29 -10.27 -17.65 14.99
CA ALA A 29 -9.37 -16.52 15.09
C ALA A 29 -9.62 -15.54 13.94
N THR A 30 -9.58 -14.24 14.22
CA THR A 30 -9.57 -13.18 13.22
C THR A 30 -8.26 -12.42 13.32
N ASN A 31 -7.47 -12.50 12.25
CA ASN A 31 -6.21 -11.77 12.10
C ASN A 31 -6.47 -10.53 11.24
N ILE A 32 -6.40 -9.37 11.88
CA ILE A 32 -6.58 -8.09 11.21
C ILE A 32 -5.20 -7.49 10.98
N LEU A 33 -4.78 -7.51 9.73
CA LEU A 33 -3.55 -6.85 9.31
C LEU A 33 -3.81 -5.36 9.14
N PHE A 34 -2.89 -4.51 9.58
CA PHE A 34 -2.91 -3.11 9.19
C PHE A 34 -1.62 -2.69 8.50
N SER A 35 -1.78 -1.87 7.46
CA SER A 35 -0.67 -1.33 6.67
C SER A 35 -0.69 0.19 6.63
N ASN A 36 0.51 0.73 6.61
CA ASN A 36 0.82 2.02 6.01
C ASN A 36 2.00 1.84 5.04
N VAL A 37 2.37 2.87 4.27
CA VAL A 37 3.54 2.77 3.37
C VAL A 37 4.83 3.24 4.02
N HIS A 38 4.71 4.03 5.07
CA HIS A 38 5.84 4.68 5.68
C HIS A 38 5.91 4.31 7.15
N THR A 39 7.03 3.70 7.53
CA THR A 39 7.34 3.31 8.91
C THR A 39 7.23 4.49 9.87
N ASP A 40 7.55 5.70 9.39
CA ASP A 40 7.65 6.91 10.22
C ASP A 40 6.35 7.72 10.23
N HIS A 41 5.45 7.44 9.29
CA HIS A 41 4.14 8.05 9.25
C HIS A 41 3.16 7.15 9.98
N PHE A 42 2.23 7.73 10.74
CA PHE A 42 1.25 6.95 11.51
C PHE A 42 1.82 6.13 12.68
N VAL A 43 3.03 6.42 13.18
CA VAL A 43 3.60 5.69 14.33
C VAL A 43 2.66 5.73 15.54
N GLU A 44 2.08 6.89 15.84
CA GLU A 44 1.16 7.04 16.96
C GLU A 44 -0.17 6.31 16.71
N GLU A 45 -0.73 6.40 15.51
CA GLU A 45 -1.96 5.68 15.15
C GLU A 45 -1.76 4.16 15.18
N ARG A 46 -0.62 3.65 14.68
CA ARG A 46 -0.24 2.23 14.76
C ARG A 46 -0.06 1.78 16.21
N ARG A 47 0.65 2.58 17.02
CA ARG A 47 0.81 2.31 18.46
C ARG A 47 -0.54 2.28 19.16
N HIS A 48 -1.43 3.22 18.86
CA HIS A 48 -2.77 3.26 19.42
C HIS A 48 -3.63 2.06 19.00
N LEU A 49 -3.52 1.62 17.74
CA LEU A 49 -4.16 0.39 17.29
C LEU A 49 -3.73 -0.80 18.14
N LEU A 50 -2.42 -0.99 18.34
CA LEU A 50 -1.88 -2.13 19.09
C LEU A 50 -2.12 -2.04 20.60
N GLU A 51 -1.93 -0.87 21.21
CA GLU A 51 -1.93 -0.71 22.67
C GLU A 51 -3.32 -0.43 23.25
N MET A 52 -4.24 0.10 22.45
CA MET A 52 -5.58 0.49 22.92
C MET A 52 -6.69 -0.26 22.17
N VAL A 53 -6.72 -0.17 20.84
CA VAL A 53 -7.84 -0.71 20.04
C VAL A 53 -7.85 -2.23 20.06
N GLY A 54 -6.71 -2.89 19.85
CA GLY A 54 -6.60 -4.35 19.88
C GLY A 54 -7.11 -4.95 21.21
N PRO A 55 -6.60 -4.51 22.38
CA PRO A 55 -7.10 -4.96 23.67
C PRO A 55 -8.58 -4.65 23.92
N GLU A 56 -9.08 -3.49 23.48
CA GLU A 56 -10.50 -3.14 23.59
C GLU A 56 -11.37 -4.07 22.74
N LEU A 57 -11.00 -4.31 21.49
CA LEU A 57 -11.67 -5.25 20.61
C LEU A 57 -11.66 -6.65 21.23
N GLN A 58 -10.49 -7.16 21.65
CA GLN A 58 -10.39 -8.47 22.28
C GLN A 58 -11.36 -8.60 23.46
N SER A 59 -11.38 -7.61 24.36
CA SER A 59 -12.29 -7.60 25.52
C SER A 59 -13.77 -7.64 25.14
N HIS A 60 -14.15 -7.08 23.99
CA HIS A 60 -15.53 -7.10 23.50
C HIS A 60 -15.96 -8.43 22.91
N TYR A 61 -15.02 -9.17 22.30
CA TYR A 61 -15.30 -10.42 21.59
C TYR A 61 -14.85 -11.67 22.35
N ASP A 62 -14.20 -11.51 23.51
CA ASP A 62 -13.82 -12.58 24.44
C ASP A 62 -15.01 -13.48 24.80
N ASP A 63 -16.15 -12.87 25.16
CA ASP A 63 -17.37 -13.61 25.54
C ASP A 63 -17.99 -14.40 24.36
N LEU A 64 -17.59 -14.08 23.13
CA LEU A 64 -18.04 -14.74 21.90
C LEU A 64 -17.06 -15.84 21.45
N GLY A 65 -15.95 -16.04 22.17
CA GLY A 65 -14.93 -17.04 21.83
C GLY A 65 -14.13 -16.70 20.57
N LEU A 66 -14.07 -15.42 20.20
CA LEU A 66 -13.25 -14.95 19.08
C LEU A 66 -11.91 -14.44 19.58
N GLU A 67 -10.85 -14.87 18.92
CA GLU A 67 -9.50 -14.34 19.12
C GLU A 67 -9.26 -13.25 18.08
N ILE A 68 -8.84 -12.06 18.52
CA ILE A 68 -8.56 -10.90 17.69
C ILE A 68 -7.08 -10.59 17.78
N GLU A 69 -6.40 -10.72 16.64
CA GLU A 69 -4.99 -10.37 16.51
C GLU A 69 -4.85 -9.16 15.59
N LEU A 70 -4.30 -8.06 16.09
CA LEU A 70 -3.91 -6.93 15.26
C LEU A 70 -2.43 -7.07 14.90
N VAL A 71 -2.14 -7.16 13.60
CA VAL A 71 -0.78 -7.38 13.10
C VAL A 71 -0.30 -6.16 12.32
N ASP A 72 0.82 -5.62 12.77
CA ASP A 72 1.52 -4.51 12.13
C ASP A 72 2.58 -5.04 11.16
N MET A 73 2.40 -4.82 9.86
CA MET A 73 3.37 -5.28 8.85
C MET A 73 4.77 -4.67 8.99
N HIS A 74 4.91 -3.56 9.72
CA HIS A 74 6.21 -2.91 9.93
C HIS A 74 6.82 -3.25 11.29
N TYR A 75 6.23 -4.20 12.03
CA TYR A 75 6.77 -4.58 13.32
C TYR A 75 8.10 -5.33 13.16
N GLY A 76 9.14 -4.83 13.83
CA GLY A 76 10.46 -5.47 13.82
C GLY A 76 11.24 -5.32 12.51
N THR A 77 10.74 -4.56 11.52
CA THR A 77 11.48 -4.25 10.30
C THR A 77 12.41 -3.06 10.53
N THR A 78 13.68 -3.21 10.16
CA THR A 78 14.67 -2.12 10.18
C THR A 78 14.80 -1.42 8.83
N VAL A 79 14.14 -1.96 7.81
CA VAL A 79 14.17 -1.49 6.42
C VAL A 79 12.75 -1.19 5.99
N ASP A 80 12.54 -0.04 5.36
CA ASP A 80 11.24 0.28 4.75
C ASP A 80 11.01 -0.71 3.60
N PRO A 81 9.90 -1.48 3.63
CA PRO A 81 9.60 -2.54 2.65
C PRO A 81 9.52 -2.01 1.22
N CYS A 82 9.43 -0.70 1.03
CA CYS A 82 9.41 -0.12 -0.28
C CYS A 82 10.79 -0.10 -0.94
N TYR A 83 11.86 -0.35 -0.19
CA TYR A 83 13.21 -0.61 -0.69
C TYR A 83 13.55 -2.10 -0.83
N ASP A 84 12.61 -2.97 -0.47
CA ASP A 84 12.76 -4.40 -0.53
C ASP A 84 11.59 -5.05 -1.27
N ALA A 85 11.79 -5.35 -2.56
CA ALA A 85 10.80 -5.96 -3.41
C ALA A 85 10.40 -7.38 -2.95
N GLU A 86 11.32 -8.14 -2.34
CA GLU A 86 11.02 -9.47 -1.78
C GLU A 86 10.12 -9.32 -0.55
N LEU A 87 10.49 -8.47 0.41
CA LEU A 87 9.67 -8.20 1.60
C LEU A 87 8.27 -7.66 1.22
N PHE A 88 8.18 -6.83 0.18
CA PHE A 88 6.87 -6.36 -0.30
C PHE A 88 6.02 -7.51 -0.88
N VAL A 89 6.62 -8.51 -1.53
CA VAL A 89 5.89 -9.71 -1.98
C VAL A 89 5.43 -10.53 -0.78
N ASP A 90 6.24 -10.65 0.27
CA ASP A 90 5.84 -11.32 1.52
C ASP A 90 4.67 -10.61 2.19
N HIS A 91 4.63 -9.26 2.17
CA HIS A 91 3.48 -8.49 2.65
C HIS A 91 2.19 -8.80 1.88
N LEU A 92 2.26 -8.95 0.56
CA LEU A 92 1.11 -9.34 -0.25
C LEU A 92 0.66 -10.77 0.07
N HIS A 93 1.60 -11.69 0.29
CA HIS A 93 1.28 -13.05 0.71
C HIS A 93 0.58 -13.07 2.09
N GLU A 94 1.11 -12.32 3.06
CA GLU A 94 0.54 -12.23 4.41
C GLU A 94 -0.88 -11.63 4.40
N LEU A 95 -1.14 -10.63 3.55
CA LEU A 95 -2.50 -10.12 3.30
C LEU A 95 -3.46 -11.23 2.82
N GLY A 96 -2.98 -12.10 1.92
CA GLY A 96 -3.75 -13.25 1.44
C GLY A 96 -4.05 -14.27 2.54
N GLU A 97 -3.08 -14.55 3.40
CA GLU A 97 -3.26 -15.44 4.54
C GLU A 97 -4.22 -14.86 5.59
N CYS A 98 -4.09 -13.57 5.92
CA CYS A 98 -5.03 -12.87 6.80
C CYS A 98 -6.47 -12.94 6.27
N HIS A 99 -6.68 -12.68 4.98
CA HIS A 99 -7.99 -12.86 4.35
C HIS A 99 -8.51 -14.31 4.45
N ARG A 100 -7.63 -15.30 4.33
CA ARG A 100 -8.01 -16.73 4.37
C ARG A 100 -8.47 -17.17 5.76
N VAL A 101 -7.87 -16.62 6.83
CA VAL A 101 -8.17 -17.03 8.21
C VAL A 101 -9.22 -16.17 8.89
N SER A 102 -9.37 -14.90 8.48
CA SER A 102 -10.26 -13.94 9.13
C SER A 102 -11.70 -14.06 8.66
N MET A 103 -12.64 -14.02 9.62
CA MET A 103 -14.08 -14.02 9.32
C MET A 103 -14.67 -12.62 9.11
N GLY A 104 -13.96 -11.57 9.54
CA GLY A 104 -14.40 -10.18 9.50
C GLY A 104 -13.42 -9.30 8.74
N CYS A 105 -13.17 -8.11 9.27
CA CYS A 105 -12.13 -7.23 8.72
C CYS A 105 -10.78 -7.95 8.75
N PHE A 106 -10.05 -7.97 7.63
CA PHE A 106 -8.71 -8.57 7.54
C PHE A 106 -7.62 -7.56 7.18
N PHE A 107 -8.02 -6.37 6.73
CA PHE A 107 -7.08 -5.36 6.27
C PHE A 107 -7.52 -3.94 6.66
N ILE A 108 -6.67 -3.22 7.37
CA ILE A 108 -6.81 -1.80 7.66
C ILE A 108 -5.75 -1.01 6.87
N CYS A 109 -6.20 -0.09 6.03
CA CYS A 109 -5.36 0.76 5.18
C CYS A 109 -5.26 2.16 5.79
N LEU A 110 -4.07 2.57 6.23
CA LEU A 110 -3.81 3.91 6.78
C LEU A 110 -3.34 4.86 5.67
N VAL A 111 -4.20 5.81 5.27
CA VAL A 111 -3.95 6.72 4.15
C VAL A 111 -3.67 8.14 4.64
N GLY A 112 -2.50 8.68 4.30
CA GLY A 112 -2.09 10.05 4.65
C GLY A 112 -2.02 10.97 3.43
N ASP A 113 -1.22 12.03 3.55
CA ASP A 113 -1.03 13.08 2.51
C ASP A 113 0.20 12.86 1.62
N LYS A 114 0.87 11.72 1.77
CA LYS A 114 1.90 11.22 0.84
C LYS A 114 1.38 10.06 0.02
N TYR A 115 1.73 10.07 -1.25
CA TYR A 115 1.47 8.97 -2.17
C TYR A 115 2.62 7.98 -2.22
N GLN A 116 3.86 8.47 -2.26
CA GLN A 116 5.05 7.62 -2.27
C GLN A 116 5.17 6.82 -0.98
N PRO A 117 6.03 5.77 -0.98
CA PRO A 117 6.92 5.29 -2.04
C PRO A 117 6.31 4.34 -3.09
N TYR A 118 7.03 4.20 -4.20
CA TYR A 118 6.85 3.14 -5.19
C TYR A 118 7.72 1.94 -4.85
N VAL A 119 7.21 0.74 -5.10
CA VAL A 119 7.99 -0.49 -4.95
C VAL A 119 8.31 -1.05 -6.31
N LEU A 120 9.59 -1.39 -6.54
CA LEU A 120 9.98 -2.07 -7.76
C LEU A 120 9.23 -3.41 -7.87
N PRO A 121 8.72 -3.77 -9.06
CA PRO A 121 8.20 -5.10 -9.30
C PRO A 121 9.33 -6.12 -9.14
N LEU A 122 9.16 -7.11 -8.26
CA LEU A 122 10.12 -8.21 -8.15
C LEU A 122 10.23 -8.98 -9.46
N THR A 123 9.09 -9.18 -10.12
CA THR A 123 8.98 -9.89 -11.41
C THR A 123 8.27 -9.01 -12.43
N LEU A 124 8.76 -9.04 -13.67
CA LEU A 124 8.12 -8.47 -14.84
C LEU A 124 7.96 -9.56 -15.91
N GLU A 125 6.75 -9.67 -16.47
CA GLU A 125 6.55 -10.47 -17.68
C GLU A 125 7.39 -9.91 -18.82
N LYS A 126 7.87 -10.78 -19.69
CA LYS A 126 8.77 -10.45 -20.79
C LYS A 126 8.23 -9.37 -21.71
N ASP A 127 6.96 -9.46 -22.07
CA ASP A 127 6.32 -8.46 -22.94
C ASP A 127 6.22 -7.09 -22.23
N SER A 128 5.94 -7.10 -20.92
CA SER A 128 5.94 -5.89 -20.09
C SER A 128 7.34 -5.28 -19.99
N PHE A 129 8.36 -6.10 -19.72
CA PHE A 129 9.76 -5.69 -19.66
C PHE A 129 10.22 -5.07 -20.97
N GLN A 130 9.95 -5.73 -22.10
CA GLN A 130 10.33 -5.24 -23.43
C GLN A 130 9.63 -3.93 -23.78
N SER A 131 8.34 -3.81 -23.45
CA SER A 131 7.56 -2.59 -23.69
C SER A 131 8.08 -1.41 -22.87
N ILE A 132 8.38 -1.65 -21.58
CA ILE A 132 8.97 -0.65 -20.68
C ILE A 132 10.36 -0.24 -21.17
N SER A 133 11.24 -1.19 -21.49
CA SER A 133 12.59 -0.92 -21.99
C SER A 133 12.57 -0.11 -23.30
N THR A 134 11.71 -0.50 -24.25
CA THR A 134 11.52 0.23 -25.51
C THR A 134 11.04 1.66 -25.26
N LYS A 135 10.03 1.83 -24.40
CA LYS A 135 9.47 3.14 -24.05
C LYS A 135 10.50 4.02 -23.35
N ALA A 136 11.24 3.48 -22.39
CA ALA A 136 12.31 4.16 -21.68
C ALA A 136 13.37 4.69 -22.66
N ASN A 137 13.82 3.86 -23.61
CA ASN A 137 14.77 4.24 -24.64
C ASN A 137 14.21 5.35 -25.55
N CYS A 138 12.97 5.23 -26.03
CA CYS A 138 12.32 6.27 -26.84
C CYS A 138 12.26 7.63 -26.13
N ASN A 139 12.13 7.62 -24.80
CA ASN A 139 12.05 8.83 -23.99
C ASN A 139 13.42 9.34 -23.52
N GLY A 140 14.52 8.70 -23.96
CA GLY A 140 15.89 9.06 -23.57
C GLY A 140 16.21 8.78 -22.11
N LEU A 141 15.45 7.88 -21.47
CA LEU A 141 15.74 7.39 -20.13
C LEU A 141 16.84 6.31 -20.19
N ASN A 142 17.49 6.06 -19.06
CA ASN A 142 18.56 5.07 -18.92
C ASN A 142 18.01 3.63 -18.93
N SER A 143 17.55 3.15 -20.09
CA SER A 143 16.98 1.80 -20.23
C SER A 143 17.97 0.68 -19.93
N GLU A 144 19.28 0.92 -20.07
CA GLU A 144 20.34 -0.05 -19.74
C GLU A 144 20.32 -0.45 -18.25
N LEU A 145 19.77 0.40 -17.39
CA LEU A 145 19.60 0.10 -15.97
C LEU A 145 18.61 -1.06 -15.76
N LEU A 146 17.58 -1.18 -16.60
CA LEU A 146 16.64 -2.31 -16.57
C LEU A 146 17.37 -3.61 -16.89
N ASP A 147 18.16 -3.64 -17.96
CA ASP A 147 18.92 -4.84 -18.38
C ASP A 147 19.98 -5.25 -17.34
N THR A 148 20.52 -4.28 -16.60
CA THR A 148 21.50 -4.52 -15.54
C THR A 148 20.87 -5.21 -14.33
N TRP A 149 19.67 -4.80 -13.95
CA TRP A 149 19.05 -5.20 -12.67
C TRP A 149 17.93 -6.22 -12.81
N TYR A 150 17.37 -6.42 -14.00
CA TYR A 150 16.37 -7.45 -14.26
C TYR A 150 16.96 -8.56 -15.12
N THR A 151 17.06 -9.76 -14.56
CA THR A 151 17.62 -10.93 -15.27
C THR A 151 16.51 -11.85 -15.71
N SER A 152 16.60 -12.39 -16.93
CA SER A 152 15.69 -13.44 -17.42
C SER A 152 15.84 -14.67 -16.53
N HIS A 153 14.78 -14.99 -15.79
CA HIS A 153 14.72 -16.15 -14.91
C HIS A 153 14.22 -17.38 -15.67
N ASP A 154 13.23 -17.17 -16.54
CA ASP A 154 12.67 -18.18 -17.44
C ASP A 154 12.36 -17.57 -18.83
N GLN A 155 11.63 -18.30 -19.68
CA GLN A 155 11.31 -17.85 -21.04
C GLN A 155 10.32 -16.67 -21.09
N GLU A 156 9.60 -16.43 -19.99
CA GLU A 156 8.45 -15.53 -19.87
C GLU A 156 8.66 -14.41 -18.84
N ASN A 157 9.63 -14.51 -17.92
CA ASN A 157 9.78 -13.60 -16.79
C ASN A 157 11.20 -13.07 -16.59
N TYR A 158 11.27 -11.80 -16.21
CA TYR A 158 12.45 -11.10 -15.72
C TYR A 158 12.31 -10.84 -14.22
N VAL A 159 13.38 -11.10 -13.46
CA VAL A 159 13.40 -10.97 -12.00
C VAL A 159 14.44 -9.94 -11.57
N LEU A 160 14.01 -9.02 -10.71
CA LEU A 160 14.86 -8.01 -10.10
C LEU A 160 15.96 -8.68 -9.26
N GLN A 161 17.21 -8.31 -9.51
CA GLN A 161 18.35 -8.71 -8.72
C GLN A 161 18.52 -7.72 -7.57
N GLN A 162 18.25 -8.12 -6.33
CA GLN A 162 18.51 -7.23 -5.20
C GLN A 162 19.97 -7.33 -4.74
N PRO A 163 20.59 -6.22 -4.31
CA PRO A 163 21.92 -6.25 -3.71
C PRO A 163 21.86 -6.96 -2.35
N ARG A 164 23.02 -7.45 -1.89
CA ARG A 164 23.13 -8.05 -0.55
C ARG A 164 22.82 -7.08 0.58
N ASP A 165 23.11 -5.80 0.36
CA ASP A 165 22.79 -4.71 1.28
C ASP A 165 21.83 -3.75 0.59
N ILE A 166 20.54 -3.97 0.83
CA ILE A 166 19.45 -3.13 0.34
C ILE A 166 19.38 -1.75 1.02
N THR A 167 20.17 -1.52 2.07
CA THR A 167 20.21 -0.23 2.77
C THR A 167 21.34 0.68 2.29
N CYS A 168 22.22 0.17 1.42
CA CYS A 168 23.34 0.96 0.91
C CYS A 168 22.86 2.13 0.03
N GLU A 169 23.53 3.27 0.15
CA GLU A 169 23.15 4.51 -0.54
C GLU A 169 23.13 4.35 -2.07
N GLU A 170 24.07 3.57 -2.62
CA GLU A 170 24.14 3.26 -4.06
C GLU A 170 22.87 2.55 -4.56
N TRP A 171 22.36 1.59 -3.79
CA TRP A 171 21.10 0.92 -4.11
C TRP A 171 19.92 1.87 -4.02
N LEU A 172 19.82 2.69 -2.97
CA LEU A 172 18.70 3.61 -2.81
C LEU A 172 18.58 4.60 -4.00
N VAL A 173 19.72 5.09 -4.49
CA VAL A 173 19.78 5.93 -5.70
C VAL A 173 19.34 5.14 -6.93
N THR A 174 19.90 3.95 -7.12
CA THR A 174 19.60 3.05 -8.25
C THR A 174 18.13 2.68 -8.30
N GLN A 175 17.56 2.29 -7.16
CA GLN A 175 16.15 1.92 -7.03
C GLN A 175 15.24 3.09 -7.37
N LYS A 176 15.58 4.30 -6.92
CA LYS A 176 14.80 5.50 -7.25
C LYS A 176 14.82 5.77 -8.75
N GLU A 177 15.97 5.63 -9.41
CA GLU A 177 16.08 5.78 -10.86
C GLU A 177 15.29 4.69 -11.62
N LEU A 178 15.47 3.42 -11.25
CA LEU A 178 14.68 2.29 -11.79
C LEU A 178 13.17 2.53 -11.65
N GLY A 179 12.73 2.95 -10.47
CA GLY A 179 11.33 3.24 -10.19
C GLY A 179 10.80 4.35 -11.08
N SER A 180 11.56 5.43 -11.25
CA SER A 180 11.20 6.53 -12.14
C SER A 180 11.10 6.08 -13.61
N ILE A 181 12.00 5.21 -14.07
CA ILE A 181 11.99 4.65 -15.43
C ILE A 181 10.73 3.82 -15.65
N ILE A 182 10.47 2.86 -14.76
CA ILE A 182 9.32 1.95 -14.85
C ILE A 182 8.03 2.76 -14.79
N GLN A 183 7.89 3.65 -13.80
CA GLN A 183 6.69 4.42 -13.59
C GLN A 183 6.36 5.33 -14.79
N SER A 184 7.34 6.11 -15.27
CA SER A 184 7.11 7.03 -16.39
C SER A 184 6.75 6.27 -17.67
N SER A 185 7.47 5.17 -17.94
CA SER A 185 7.21 4.34 -19.11
C SER A 185 5.83 3.67 -19.03
N ALA A 186 5.49 3.09 -17.89
CA ALA A 186 4.21 2.40 -17.68
C ALA A 186 3.02 3.35 -17.77
N GLN A 187 3.12 4.56 -17.18
CA GLN A 187 2.06 5.57 -17.29
C GLN A 187 1.79 5.98 -18.74
N GLU A 188 2.83 6.19 -19.53
CA GLU A 188 2.67 6.53 -20.94
C GLU A 188 2.10 5.38 -21.76
N ILE A 189 2.52 4.14 -21.50
CA ILE A 189 1.96 2.97 -22.17
C ILE A 189 0.47 2.85 -21.84
N ALA A 190 0.11 2.94 -20.56
CA ALA A 190 -1.27 2.84 -20.11
C ALA A 190 -2.18 3.94 -20.72
N THR A 191 -1.65 5.16 -20.87
CA THR A 191 -2.39 6.28 -21.48
C THR A 191 -2.66 6.07 -22.98
N ASN A 192 -1.82 5.29 -23.67
CA ASN A 192 -1.97 4.99 -25.09
C ASN A 192 -2.89 3.78 -25.37
N GLU A 193 -3.14 2.92 -24.37
CA GLU A 193 -3.96 1.71 -24.48
C GLU A 193 -5.28 1.81 -23.71
N ILE A 194 -6.08 2.84 -24.02
CA ILE A 194 -7.33 3.14 -23.32
C ILE A 194 -8.24 1.91 -23.27
N ASP A 195 -8.68 1.53 -22.06
CA ASP A 195 -9.65 0.45 -21.77
C ASP A 195 -9.24 -0.96 -22.21
N SER A 196 -7.94 -1.27 -22.18
CA SER A 196 -7.41 -2.63 -22.35
C SER A 196 -7.05 -3.28 -20.99
N PRO A 197 -7.25 -4.61 -20.80
CA PRO A 197 -6.66 -5.34 -19.66
C PRO A 197 -5.15 -5.08 -19.51
N THR A 198 -4.47 -4.85 -20.62
CA THR A 198 -3.05 -4.50 -20.68
C THR A 198 -2.76 -3.16 -19.98
N ALA A 199 -3.61 -2.14 -20.15
CA ALA A 199 -3.41 -0.86 -19.48
C ALA A 199 -3.52 -0.96 -17.95
N LEU A 200 -4.35 -1.88 -17.44
CA LEU A 200 -4.46 -2.11 -16.00
C LEU A 200 -3.14 -2.63 -15.42
N ILE A 201 -2.44 -3.50 -16.15
CA ILE A 201 -1.11 -4.01 -15.74
C ILE A 201 -0.14 -2.84 -15.60
N TYR A 202 -0.05 -1.98 -16.61
CA TYR A 202 0.86 -0.83 -16.58
C TYR A 202 0.45 0.25 -15.56
N HIS A 203 -0.85 0.47 -15.34
CA HIS A 203 -1.31 1.32 -14.25
C HIS A 203 -0.85 0.78 -12.89
N ALA A 204 -0.94 -0.53 -12.68
CA ALA A 204 -0.52 -1.16 -11.43
C ALA A 204 0.98 -1.03 -11.15
N LEU A 205 1.82 -1.02 -12.20
CA LEU A 205 3.27 -0.77 -12.09
C LEU A 205 3.60 0.66 -11.67
N ALA A 206 2.66 1.59 -11.78
CA ALA A 206 2.82 3.00 -11.43
C ALA A 206 2.15 3.41 -10.11
N TRP A 207 1.58 2.43 -9.39
CA TRP A 207 0.95 2.63 -8.10
C TRP A 207 1.96 2.59 -6.95
N SER A 208 1.65 3.32 -5.88
CA SER A 208 2.40 3.23 -4.62
C SER A 208 2.24 1.87 -3.94
N ALA A 209 3.07 1.58 -2.95
CA ALA A 209 2.95 0.33 -2.19
C ALA A 209 1.57 0.17 -1.54
N LEU A 210 1.01 1.23 -0.92
CA LEU A 210 -0.34 1.16 -0.33
C LEU A 210 -1.37 0.81 -1.37
N GLU A 211 -1.28 1.48 -2.51
CA GLU A 211 -2.29 1.37 -3.53
C GLU A 211 -2.25 -0.03 -4.16
N ARG A 212 -1.05 -0.62 -4.29
CA ARG A 212 -0.87 -2.02 -4.69
C ARG A 212 -1.42 -2.99 -3.64
N GLN A 213 -1.14 -2.80 -2.35
CA GLN A 213 -1.69 -3.62 -1.26
C GLN A 213 -3.22 -3.54 -1.22
N PHE A 214 -3.78 -2.33 -1.33
CA PHE A 214 -5.22 -2.11 -1.38
C PHE A 214 -5.87 -2.78 -2.60
N SER A 215 -5.29 -2.60 -3.79
CA SER A 215 -5.76 -3.29 -4.99
C SER A 215 -5.68 -4.81 -4.86
N HIS A 216 -4.61 -5.32 -4.25
CA HIS A 216 -4.43 -6.75 -4.02
C HIS A 216 -5.51 -7.28 -3.08
N ALA A 217 -5.72 -6.64 -1.92
CA ALA A 217 -6.75 -7.00 -0.94
C ALA A 217 -8.16 -7.00 -1.56
N LEU A 218 -8.50 -5.98 -2.36
CA LEU A 218 -9.78 -5.94 -3.09
C LEU A 218 -9.92 -7.10 -4.08
N GLY A 219 -8.81 -7.56 -4.67
CA GLY A 219 -8.80 -8.62 -5.68
C GLY A 219 -8.86 -10.05 -5.13
N LEU A 220 -8.76 -10.25 -3.80
CA LEU A 220 -8.66 -11.59 -3.22
C LEU A 220 -9.93 -12.44 -3.40
N ALA A 221 -11.12 -11.84 -3.28
CA ALA A 221 -12.41 -12.50 -3.47
C ALA A 221 -13.55 -11.50 -3.73
N PRO A 222 -14.69 -11.93 -4.29
CA PRO A 222 -15.87 -11.07 -4.37
C PRO A 222 -16.35 -10.64 -2.98
N GLY A 223 -16.62 -9.34 -2.80
CA GLY A 223 -17.15 -8.80 -1.54
C GLY A 223 -16.10 -8.40 -0.49
N THR A 224 -14.81 -8.62 -0.75
CA THR A 224 -13.68 -8.20 0.12
C THR A 224 -13.73 -6.73 0.53
N ALA A 225 -14.31 -5.86 -0.30
CA ALA A 225 -14.52 -4.44 0.03
C ALA A 225 -15.26 -4.22 1.37
N HIS A 226 -16.13 -5.14 1.78
CA HIS A 226 -16.83 -5.09 3.08
C HIS A 226 -15.95 -5.52 4.26
N HIS A 227 -14.77 -6.06 4.00
CA HIS A 227 -13.85 -6.58 5.00
C HIS A 227 -12.53 -5.79 5.04
N ILE A 228 -12.48 -4.66 4.34
CA ILE A 228 -11.35 -3.73 4.33
C ILE A 228 -11.80 -2.45 5.01
N LEU A 229 -11.00 -1.95 5.95
CA LEU A 229 -11.20 -0.67 6.62
C LEU A 229 -10.18 0.35 6.10
N ALA A 230 -10.63 1.55 5.76
CA ALA A 230 -9.74 2.65 5.43
C ALA A 230 -9.77 3.72 6.52
N VAL A 231 -8.59 4.10 6.99
CA VAL A 231 -8.37 5.13 8.00
C VAL A 231 -7.61 6.25 7.29
N VAL A 232 -8.34 7.29 6.90
CA VAL A 232 -7.85 8.39 6.08
C VAL A 232 -7.61 9.63 6.94
N ARG A 233 -6.36 10.05 7.02
CA ARG A 233 -5.97 11.33 7.63
C ARG A 233 -6.03 12.42 6.57
N ASP A 234 -6.75 13.49 6.86
CA ASP A 234 -6.84 14.66 6.00
C ASP A 234 -6.43 15.91 6.78
N TRP A 235 -5.20 16.39 6.54
CA TRP A 235 -4.71 17.59 7.20
C TRP A 235 -5.30 18.85 6.55
N GLU A 236 -6.18 19.55 7.25
CA GLU A 236 -6.62 20.88 6.84
C GLU A 236 -5.46 21.89 6.92
N GLY A 237 -5.25 22.65 5.85
CA GLY A 237 -4.33 23.79 5.88
C GLY A 237 -2.84 23.46 5.70
N LEU A 238 -2.49 22.35 5.03
CA LEU A 238 -1.13 22.11 4.50
C LEU A 238 -0.80 23.06 3.31
N GLU A 239 -0.94 24.37 3.53
CA GLU A 239 -0.60 25.41 2.56
C GLU A 239 0.91 25.67 2.51
N GLU A 240 1.62 25.37 3.61
CA GLU A 240 3.08 25.43 3.71
C GLU A 240 3.73 24.06 3.48
N LYS A 241 4.96 24.07 2.96
CA LYS A 241 5.71 22.85 2.62
C LYS A 241 6.03 22.06 3.89
N HIS A 242 5.59 20.81 3.95
CA HIS A 242 5.98 19.87 4.99
C HIS A 242 6.48 18.57 4.39
N ALA A 243 7.81 18.41 4.31
CA ALA A 243 8.45 17.19 3.79
C ALA A 243 8.04 15.92 4.54
N ASP A 244 7.63 16.05 5.80
CA ASP A 244 7.15 14.94 6.64
C ASP A 244 5.71 14.54 6.34
N TYR A 245 4.97 15.27 5.50
CA TYR A 245 3.56 15.00 5.22
C TYR A 245 3.18 15.09 3.74
N GLN A 246 4.04 15.66 2.91
CA GLN A 246 3.80 15.88 1.49
C GLN A 246 4.97 15.33 0.67
N ASP A 247 4.66 14.81 -0.52
CA ASP A 247 5.68 14.45 -1.49
C ASP A 247 6.30 15.71 -2.08
N LEU A 248 7.63 15.73 -2.13
CA LEU A 248 8.40 16.83 -2.71
C LEU A 248 9.17 16.36 -3.94
N ASP A 249 9.25 17.22 -4.96
CA ASP A 249 10.07 16.98 -6.13
C ASP A 249 11.58 17.22 -5.84
N ASN A 250 12.42 17.02 -6.86
CA ASN A 250 13.87 17.19 -6.71
C ASN A 250 14.29 18.65 -6.44
N GLU A 251 13.40 19.62 -6.65
CA GLU A 251 13.62 21.04 -6.33
C GLU A 251 13.06 21.41 -4.93
N GLY A 252 12.46 20.44 -4.24
CA GLY A 252 11.83 20.63 -2.95
C GLY A 252 10.49 21.37 -3.02
N HIS A 253 9.84 21.42 -4.18
CA HIS A 253 8.45 21.88 -4.32
C HIS A 253 7.47 20.72 -4.11
N ILE A 254 6.21 21.02 -3.82
CA ILE A 254 5.17 19.97 -3.72
C ILE A 254 5.09 19.25 -5.06
N ASP A 255 5.24 17.93 -5.05
CA ASP A 255 5.14 17.11 -6.26
C ASP A 255 3.68 17.04 -6.70
N THR A 256 3.36 17.82 -7.73
CA THR A 256 2.00 17.91 -8.28
C THR A 256 1.51 16.62 -8.92
N LYS A 257 2.42 15.80 -9.47
CA LYS A 257 2.08 14.51 -10.09
C LYS A 257 1.67 13.52 -9.01
N GLN A 258 2.46 13.41 -7.94
CA GLN A 258 2.16 12.52 -6.82
C GLN A 258 0.90 12.95 -6.07
N LYS A 259 0.68 14.26 -5.91
CA LYS A 259 -0.55 14.81 -5.34
C LYS A 259 -1.81 14.41 -6.14
N GLU A 260 -1.75 14.46 -7.47
CA GLU A 260 -2.89 14.03 -8.30
C GLU A 260 -3.08 12.50 -8.26
N GLN A 261 -2.00 11.73 -8.17
CA GLN A 261 -2.10 10.28 -7.96
C GLN A 261 -2.73 9.93 -6.60
N LEU A 262 -2.34 10.59 -5.51
CA LEU A 262 -2.96 10.42 -4.20
C LEU A 262 -4.46 10.71 -4.24
N LYS A 263 -4.84 11.81 -4.88
CA LYS A 263 -6.24 12.19 -5.05
C LYS A 263 -7.02 11.13 -5.84
N THR A 264 -6.42 10.60 -6.91
CA THR A 264 -7.00 9.50 -7.70
C THR A 264 -7.18 8.24 -6.84
N PHE A 265 -6.17 7.88 -6.05
CA PHE A 265 -6.23 6.76 -5.12
C PHE A 265 -7.31 6.94 -4.05
N ARG A 266 -7.36 8.10 -3.37
CA ARG A 266 -8.40 8.43 -2.38
C ARG A 266 -9.81 8.36 -2.99
N ASN A 267 -9.99 8.83 -4.22
CA ASN A 267 -11.27 8.70 -4.94
C ASN A 267 -11.61 7.23 -5.20
N ARG A 268 -10.65 6.44 -5.66
CA ARG A 268 -10.84 5.00 -5.92
C ARG A 268 -11.23 4.27 -4.63
N LEU A 269 -10.51 4.51 -3.55
CA LEU A 269 -10.82 3.99 -2.22
C LEU A 269 -12.25 4.36 -1.78
N ALA A 270 -12.65 5.62 -1.94
CA ALA A 270 -14.00 6.07 -1.61
C ALA A 270 -15.08 5.39 -2.48
N THR A 271 -14.80 5.10 -3.75
CA THR A 271 -15.75 4.39 -4.62
C THR A 271 -15.79 2.88 -4.39
N SER A 272 -14.69 2.29 -3.92
CA SER A 272 -14.56 0.84 -3.76
C SER A 272 -15.08 0.34 -2.41
N LEU A 273 -14.93 1.12 -1.33
CA LEU A 273 -15.33 0.69 0.02
C LEU A 273 -16.71 1.19 0.42
N PRO A 274 -17.48 0.44 1.23
CA PRO A 274 -18.68 0.93 1.90
C PRO A 274 -18.41 2.20 2.72
N ASN A 275 -19.43 3.03 2.93
CA ASN A 275 -19.28 4.28 3.70
C ASN A 275 -18.82 4.02 5.15
N ASP A 276 -19.35 2.98 5.78
CA ASP A 276 -19.07 2.66 7.18
C ASP A 276 -17.63 2.16 7.35
N ASN A 277 -17.02 1.64 6.28
CA ASN A 277 -15.64 1.16 6.25
C ASN A 277 -14.62 2.26 5.93
N ARG A 278 -15.01 3.54 6.00
CA ARG A 278 -14.13 4.70 5.74
C ARG A 278 -14.18 5.66 6.91
N ILE A 279 -13.08 5.71 7.65
CA ILE A 279 -12.89 6.59 8.81
C ILE A 279 -12.03 7.77 8.38
N TYR A 280 -12.50 8.98 8.63
CA TYR A 280 -11.78 10.22 8.33
C TYR A 280 -11.47 10.98 9.62
N PHE A 281 -10.26 11.52 9.72
CA PHE A 281 -9.82 12.32 10.86
C PHE A 281 -8.93 13.49 10.42
N SER A 282 -9.03 14.58 11.17
CA SER A 282 -8.32 15.85 10.98
C SER A 282 -7.52 16.27 12.20
#